data_AF-A0A7S4UDU5-F1
#
_entry.id   AF-A0A7S4UDU5-F1
#
_cell.length_a   1.000
_cell.length_b   1.000
_cell.length_c   1.000
_cell.angle_alpha   90.00
_cell.angle_beta   90.00
_cell.angle_gamma   90.00
#
_symmetry.space_group_name_H-M   'P 1'
#
loop_
_entity.id
_entity.type
_entity.pdbx_description
1 polymer ?
#
loop_
_entity_poly.entity_id
_entity_poly.type
_entity_poly.pdbx_seq_one_letter_code
_entity_poly.pdbx_strand_id
1 'polypeptide(L)'
;EKEEKEKKEKEEQEILDSIQILPPEKQKKLLHGVQQYFKEMSQFLVRKHDELQKMKRIHTKILNTKGELSPNSIAEAERLRKSYDKLLQGVSSLAELLHLDMPPLPLDESEDQNGEVNVVNIGFKEGSGEGSIWDDEDTRSFYEDLPKLKELVPAVLFEGSGGGKKKEEEEKEE
;
A
#
# COMPACT_ATOMS: atom_id res chain seq x y z
N GLU A 1 17.26 20.30 -22.75
CA GLU A 1 17.22 19.58 -24.04
C GLU A 1 18.58 19.44 -24.73
N LYS A 2 19.30 20.53 -25.08
CA LYS A 2 20.62 20.41 -25.76
C LYS A 2 21.73 19.81 -24.87
N GLU A 3 21.82 20.26 -23.62
CA GLU A 3 22.75 19.70 -22.61
C GLU A 3 22.42 18.25 -22.23
N GLU A 4 21.14 17.92 -22.11
CA GLU A 4 20.69 16.56 -21.76
C GLU A 4 21.00 15.57 -22.87
N LYS A 5 20.87 16.00 -24.13
CA LYS A 5 21.24 15.21 -25.30
C LYS A 5 22.76 15.00 -25.41
N GLU A 6 23.53 16.04 -25.12
CA GLU A 6 25.01 15.99 -25.11
C GLU A 6 25.55 15.12 -23.96
N LYS A 7 24.85 15.12 -22.81
CA LYS A 7 25.16 14.22 -21.69
C LYS A 7 24.87 12.76 -22.03
N LYS A 8 23.72 12.48 -22.65
CA LYS A 8 23.35 11.14 -23.10
C LYS A 8 24.31 10.60 -24.16
N GLU A 9 24.75 11.46 -25.07
CA GLU A 9 25.71 11.11 -26.12
C GLU A 9 27.12 10.85 -25.55
N LYS A 10 27.53 11.58 -24.51
CA LYS A 10 28.75 11.28 -23.74
C LYS A 10 28.67 9.95 -22.98
N GLU A 11 27.57 9.69 -22.28
CA GLU A 11 27.35 8.42 -21.55
C GLU A 11 27.33 7.23 -22.53
N GLU A 12 26.65 7.37 -23.68
CA GLU A 12 26.67 6.37 -24.74
C GLU A 12 28.09 6.13 -25.28
N GLN A 13 28.87 7.20 -25.46
CA GLN A 13 30.26 7.11 -25.93
C GLN A 13 31.20 6.46 -24.89
N GLU A 14 31.02 6.72 -23.59
CA GLU A 14 31.79 6.06 -22.52
C GLU A 14 31.47 4.56 -22.43
N ILE A 15 30.20 4.18 -22.56
CA ILE A 15 29.79 2.78 -22.69
C ILE A 15 30.44 2.18 -23.94
N LEU A 16 30.49 2.93 -25.05
CA LEU A 16 31.09 2.46 -26.27
C LEU A 16 32.61 2.18 -26.10
N ASP A 17 33.33 3.12 -25.51
CA ASP A 17 34.78 3.01 -25.31
C ASP A 17 35.17 1.92 -24.30
N SER A 18 34.25 1.52 -23.41
CA SER A 18 34.46 0.41 -22.46
C SER A 18 34.54 -0.97 -23.12
N ILE A 19 33.89 -1.18 -24.27
CA ILE A 19 33.87 -2.48 -24.96
C ILE A 19 35.00 -2.54 -25.99
N GLN A 20 36.23 -2.75 -25.52
CA GLN A 20 37.43 -2.82 -26.38
C GLN A 20 37.52 -4.11 -27.24
N ILE A 21 36.53 -5.00 -27.15
CA ILE A 21 36.56 -6.34 -27.77
C ILE A 21 35.90 -6.35 -29.16
N LEU A 22 35.01 -5.39 -29.46
CA LEU A 22 34.17 -5.42 -30.66
C LEU A 22 34.37 -4.16 -31.54
N PRO A 23 34.33 -4.27 -32.88
CA PRO A 23 34.35 -3.09 -33.74
C PRO A 23 33.20 -2.13 -33.44
N PRO A 24 33.41 -0.80 -33.51
CA PRO A 24 32.43 0.21 -33.08
C PRO A 24 31.11 0.13 -33.85
N GLU A 25 31.16 -0.25 -35.14
CA GLU A 25 30.00 -0.53 -35.99
C GLU A 25 29.09 -1.62 -35.43
N LYS A 26 29.67 -2.72 -34.94
CA LYS A 26 28.91 -3.86 -34.39
C LYS A 26 28.39 -3.55 -32.99
N GLN A 27 29.16 -2.80 -32.24
CA GLN A 27 28.81 -2.37 -30.89
C GLN A 27 27.59 -1.44 -30.88
N LYS A 28 27.55 -0.45 -31.78
CA LYS A 28 26.38 0.42 -31.96
C LYS A 28 25.13 -0.36 -32.33
N LYS A 29 25.24 -1.37 -33.21
CA LYS A 29 24.11 -2.26 -33.56
C LYS A 29 23.61 -3.07 -32.37
N LEU A 30 24.52 -3.61 -31.55
CA LEU A 30 24.16 -4.34 -30.34
C LEU A 30 23.47 -3.42 -29.33
N LEU A 31 24.06 -2.26 -29.05
CA LEU A 31 23.53 -1.27 -28.11
C LEU A 31 22.14 -0.81 -28.54
N HIS A 32 21.96 -0.50 -29.82
CA HIS A 32 20.65 -0.18 -30.39
C HIS A 32 19.62 -1.31 -30.20
N GLY A 33 20.01 -2.57 -30.45
CA GLY A 33 19.14 -3.72 -30.24
C GLY A 33 18.73 -3.90 -28.77
N VAL A 34 19.66 -3.69 -27.85
CA VAL A 34 19.39 -3.78 -26.40
C VAL A 34 18.51 -2.62 -25.93
N GLN A 35 18.74 -1.39 -26.40
CA GLN A 35 17.88 -0.24 -26.12
C GLN A 35 16.46 -0.43 -26.65
N GLN A 36 16.31 -0.99 -27.85
CA GLN A 36 14.99 -1.30 -28.42
C GLN A 36 14.27 -2.36 -27.58
N TYR A 37 14.97 -3.41 -27.15
CA TYR A 37 14.43 -4.41 -26.23
C TYR A 37 14.01 -3.79 -24.90
N PHE A 38 14.83 -2.92 -24.31
CA PHE A 38 14.49 -2.21 -23.08
C PHE A 38 13.22 -1.36 -23.22
N LYS A 39 13.05 -0.68 -24.37
CA LYS A 39 11.85 0.11 -24.66
C LYS A 39 10.59 -0.75 -24.72
N GLU A 40 10.66 -1.90 -25.39
CA GLU A 40 9.54 -2.85 -25.47
C GLU A 40 9.21 -3.44 -24.10
N MET A 41 10.24 -3.80 -23.33
CA MET A 41 10.08 -4.31 -21.96
C MET A 41 9.49 -3.27 -21.02
N SER A 42 9.88 -2.01 -21.16
CA SER A 42 9.31 -0.88 -20.40
C SER A 42 7.81 -0.71 -20.69
N GLN A 43 7.40 -0.80 -21.96
CA GLN A 43 5.99 -0.78 -22.32
C GLN A 43 5.23 -2.00 -21.79
N PHE A 44 5.87 -3.18 -21.82
CA PHE A 44 5.29 -4.40 -21.28
C PHE A 44 5.11 -4.32 -19.76
N LEU A 45 6.08 -3.75 -19.04
CA LEU A 45 6.02 -3.52 -17.61
C LEU A 45 4.84 -2.63 -17.23
N VAL A 46 4.64 -1.51 -17.93
CA VAL A 46 3.49 -0.61 -17.70
C VAL A 46 2.15 -1.32 -17.93
N ARG A 47 2.03 -2.12 -19.01
CA ARG A 47 0.81 -2.90 -19.26
C ARG A 47 0.54 -3.92 -18.16
N LYS A 48 1.57 -4.61 -17.69
CA LYS A 48 1.46 -5.59 -16.60
C LYS A 48 1.12 -4.93 -15.26
N HIS A 49 1.64 -3.72 -15.03
CA HIS A 49 1.27 -2.92 -13.88
C HIS A 49 -0.22 -2.58 -13.91
N ASP A 50 -0.74 -2.05 -15.02
CA ASP A 50 -2.16 -1.73 -15.18
C ASP A 50 -3.07 -2.96 -15.02
N GLU A 51 -2.67 -4.11 -15.59
CA GLU A 51 -3.38 -5.38 -15.41
C GLU A 51 -3.46 -5.78 -13.93
N LEU A 52 -2.35 -5.68 -13.19
CA LEU A 52 -2.30 -5.97 -11.76
C LEU A 52 -3.21 -5.02 -10.95
N GLN A 53 -3.21 -3.72 -11.27
CA GLN A 53 -4.06 -2.74 -10.60
C GLN A 53 -5.55 -2.98 -10.87
N LYS A 54 -5.93 -3.25 -12.12
CA LYS A 54 -7.31 -3.63 -12.48
C LYS A 54 -7.78 -4.86 -11.70
N MET A 55 -6.91 -5.86 -11.61
CA MET A 55 -7.16 -7.07 -10.86
C MET A 55 -7.42 -6.75 -9.39
N LYS A 56 -6.53 -5.98 -8.74
CA LYS A 56 -6.72 -5.55 -7.33
C LYS A 56 -8.05 -4.84 -7.12
N ARG A 57 -8.40 -3.87 -7.98
CA ARG A 57 -9.67 -3.13 -7.91
C ARG A 57 -10.88 -4.06 -8.01
N ILE A 58 -10.83 -5.06 -8.89
CA ILE A 58 -11.89 -6.07 -9.02
C ILE A 58 -11.97 -6.94 -7.76
N HIS A 59 -10.82 -7.39 -7.24
CA HIS A 59 -10.78 -8.18 -6.01
C HIS A 59 -11.34 -7.45 -4.81
N THR A 60 -10.99 -6.17 -4.63
CA THR A 60 -11.57 -5.33 -3.56
C THR A 60 -13.09 -5.22 -3.70
N LYS A 61 -13.61 -5.03 -4.92
CA LYS A 61 -15.06 -5.00 -5.16
C LYS A 61 -15.74 -6.33 -4.82
N ILE A 62 -15.12 -7.45 -5.18
CA ILE A 62 -15.65 -8.79 -4.87
C ILE A 62 -15.62 -9.02 -3.37
N LEU A 63 -14.53 -8.67 -2.69
CA LEU A 63 -14.41 -8.78 -1.25
C LEU A 63 -15.49 -7.96 -0.53
N ASN A 64 -15.72 -6.72 -0.98
CA ASN A 64 -16.74 -5.85 -0.40
C ASN A 64 -18.18 -6.33 -0.65
N THR A 65 -18.44 -7.04 -1.76
CA THR A 65 -19.79 -7.48 -2.14
C THR A 65 -20.13 -8.90 -1.69
N LYS A 66 -19.13 -9.80 -1.65
CA LYS A 66 -19.31 -11.24 -1.37
C LYS A 66 -18.64 -11.68 -0.07
N GLY A 67 -17.73 -10.88 0.49
CA GLY A 67 -16.98 -11.22 1.72
C GLY A 67 -15.83 -12.21 1.51
N GLU A 68 -15.74 -12.87 0.36
CA GLU A 68 -14.70 -13.85 0.07
C GLU A 68 -14.22 -13.82 -1.38
N LEU A 69 -12.97 -14.25 -1.59
CA LEU A 69 -12.37 -14.50 -2.90
C LEU A 69 -12.13 -16.00 -3.05
N SER A 70 -12.38 -16.53 -4.26
CA SER A 70 -12.14 -17.95 -4.51
C SER A 70 -10.65 -18.30 -4.37
N PRO A 71 -10.29 -19.52 -3.90
CA PRO A 71 -8.89 -19.91 -3.75
C PRO A 71 -8.14 -19.89 -5.09
N ASN A 72 -8.83 -20.19 -6.20
CA ASN A 72 -8.26 -20.10 -7.54
C ASN A 72 -7.92 -18.65 -7.92
N SER A 73 -8.80 -17.69 -7.62
CA SER A 73 -8.56 -16.26 -7.88
C SER A 73 -7.39 -15.72 -7.06
N ILE A 74 -7.25 -16.14 -5.80
CA ILE A 74 -6.11 -15.79 -4.95
C ILE A 74 -4.81 -16.32 -5.56
N ALA A 75 -4.80 -17.60 -5.96
CA ALA A 75 -3.62 -18.23 -6.57
C ALA A 75 -3.21 -17.57 -7.90
N GLU A 76 -4.18 -17.20 -8.75
CA GLU A 76 -3.92 -16.49 -10.00
C GLU A 76 -3.33 -15.10 -9.76
N ALA A 77 -3.91 -14.33 -8.83
CA ALA A 77 -3.40 -13.01 -8.44
C ALA A 77 -1.97 -13.09 -7.92
N GLU A 78 -1.69 -14.10 -7.07
CA GLU A 78 -0.36 -14.30 -6.51
C GLU A 78 0.66 -14.69 -7.59
N ARG A 79 0.26 -15.53 -8.56
CA ARG A 79 1.08 -15.89 -9.72
C ARG A 79 1.39 -14.67 -10.58
N LEU A 80 0.38 -13.85 -10.88
CA LEU A 80 0.55 -12.63 -11.67
C LEU A 80 1.50 -11.66 -10.95
N ARG A 81 1.30 -11.43 -9.66
CA ARG A 81 2.19 -10.61 -8.81
C ARG A 81 3.63 -11.11 -8.84
N LYS A 82 3.86 -12.41 -8.58
CA LYS A 82 5.20 -13.02 -8.63
C LYS A 82 5.87 -12.86 -9.99
N SER A 83 5.11 -12.95 -11.08
CA SER A 83 5.64 -12.75 -12.43
C SER A 83 5.99 -11.29 -12.72
N TYR A 84 5.17 -10.36 -12.21
CA TYR A 84 5.39 -8.92 -12.30
C TYR A 84 6.64 -8.50 -11.51
N ASP A 85 6.81 -8.99 -10.28
CA ASP A 85 7.98 -8.64 -9.45
C ASP A 85 9.29 -9.08 -10.11
N LYS A 86 9.31 -10.28 -10.73
CA LYS A 86 10.46 -10.76 -11.50
C LYS A 86 10.74 -9.89 -12.72
N LEU A 87 9.68 -9.47 -13.44
CA LEU A 87 9.81 -8.57 -14.58
C LEU A 87 10.38 -7.22 -14.14
N LEU A 88 9.84 -6.65 -13.06
CA LEU A 88 10.28 -5.37 -12.51
C LEU A 88 11.76 -5.42 -12.12
N GLN A 89 12.18 -6.48 -11.41
CA GLN A 89 13.58 -6.68 -11.05
C GLN A 89 14.48 -6.76 -12.29
N GLY A 90 14.09 -7.55 -13.29
CA GLY A 90 14.86 -7.69 -14.52
C GLY A 90 14.97 -6.39 -15.33
N VAL A 91 13.89 -5.63 -15.43
CA VAL A 91 13.89 -4.32 -16.10
C VAL A 91 14.73 -3.30 -15.31
N SER A 92 14.69 -3.32 -13.98
CA SER A 92 15.54 -2.47 -13.12
C SER A 92 17.02 -2.74 -13.34
N SER A 93 17.41 -4.02 -13.28
CA SER A 93 18.81 -4.39 -13.53
C SER A 93 19.27 -4.01 -14.93
N LEU A 94 18.38 -4.09 -15.94
CA LEU A 94 18.70 -3.67 -17.30
C LEU A 94 18.79 -2.14 -17.42
N ALA A 95 17.91 -1.39 -16.74
CA ALA A 95 17.94 0.06 -16.67
C ALA A 95 19.25 0.57 -16.07
N GLU A 96 19.66 -0.02 -14.93
CA GLU A 96 20.93 0.28 -14.25
C GLU A 96 22.13 0.02 -15.16
N LEU A 97 22.14 -1.10 -15.89
CA LEU A 97 23.25 -1.47 -16.76
C LEU A 97 23.36 -0.58 -18.01
N LEU A 98 22.24 -0.03 -18.47
CA LEU A 98 22.17 0.87 -19.62
C LEU A 98 22.21 2.36 -19.23
N HIS A 99 22.28 2.67 -17.93
CA HIS A 99 22.12 4.02 -17.38
C HIS A 99 20.87 4.74 -17.93
N LEU A 100 19.77 4.00 -18.12
CA LEU A 100 18.49 4.54 -18.56
C LEU A 100 17.54 4.69 -17.38
N ASP A 101 16.76 5.77 -17.37
CA ASP A 101 15.73 5.95 -16.36
C ASP A 101 14.60 4.92 -16.53
N MET A 102 14.16 4.36 -15.39
CA MET A 102 12.99 3.49 -15.32
C MET A 102 11.76 4.26 -15.81
N PRO A 103 10.87 3.64 -16.64
CA PRO A 103 9.61 4.27 -17.00
C PRO A 103 8.77 4.61 -15.76
N PRO A 104 8.08 5.76 -15.74
CA PRO A 104 7.18 6.10 -14.65
C PRO A 104 6.06 5.06 -14.57
N LEU A 105 5.98 4.36 -13.44
CA LEU A 105 4.86 3.48 -13.15
C LEU A 105 3.72 4.36 -12.62
N PRO A 106 2.52 4.32 -13.25
CA PRO A 106 1.40 5.12 -12.78
C PRO A 106 1.04 4.71 -11.35
N LEU A 107 1.03 5.70 -10.44
CA LEU A 107 0.63 5.50 -9.05
C LEU A 107 -0.86 5.17 -8.99
N ASP A 108 -1.23 4.29 -8.06
CA ASP A 108 -2.63 3.92 -7.87
C ASP A 108 -3.34 5.03 -7.11
N GLU A 109 -4.29 5.71 -7.76
CA GLU A 109 -5.09 6.79 -7.14
C GLU A 109 -5.86 6.34 -5.88
N SER A 110 -5.96 5.03 -5.63
CA SER A 110 -6.58 4.47 -4.42
C SER A 110 -5.70 4.47 -3.18
N GLU A 111 -4.39 4.69 -3.27
CA GLU A 111 -3.54 4.81 -2.07
C GLU A 111 -3.63 6.20 -1.44
N ASP A 112 -3.83 7.26 -2.23
CA ASP A 112 -3.93 8.64 -1.72
C ASP A 112 -5.32 9.01 -1.15
N GLN A 113 -6.34 8.19 -1.32
CA GLN A 113 -7.69 8.44 -0.77
C GLN A 113 -8.00 7.65 0.51
N ASN A 114 -7.16 6.72 0.92
CA ASN A 114 -7.41 5.87 2.09
C ASN A 114 -6.54 6.26 3.30
N GLY A 115 -6.80 7.47 3.81
CA GLY A 115 -6.46 7.84 5.19
C GLY A 115 -7.37 7.21 6.26
N GLU A 116 -8.31 6.33 5.85
CA GLU A 116 -9.27 5.67 6.73
C GLU A 116 -9.13 4.14 6.60
N VAL A 117 -8.44 3.56 7.59
CA VAL A 117 -8.51 2.18 8.10
C VAL A 117 -8.55 1.05 7.06
N ASN A 118 -7.39 0.46 6.81
CA ASN A 118 -7.24 -0.85 6.19
C ASN A 118 -7.77 -1.97 7.12
N VAL A 119 -9.07 -2.25 7.06
CA VAL A 119 -9.69 -3.50 7.55
C VAL A 119 -9.48 -4.61 6.51
N VAL A 120 -8.23 -4.86 6.13
CA VAL A 120 -7.87 -5.94 5.19
C VAL A 120 -6.69 -6.71 5.77
N ASN A 121 -6.89 -7.29 6.96
CA ASN A 121 -6.05 -8.36 7.47
C ASN A 121 -6.89 -9.39 8.25
N ILE A 122 -8.00 -9.85 7.67
CA ILE A 122 -8.79 -10.94 8.24
C ILE A 122 -8.40 -12.21 7.49
N GLY A 123 -7.47 -12.95 8.10
CA GLY A 123 -6.96 -14.18 7.49
C GLY A 123 -6.02 -15.03 8.33
N PHE A 124 -5.93 -14.87 9.65
CA PHE A 124 -5.28 -15.80 10.59
C PHE A 124 -5.82 -15.48 12.00
N LYS A 125 -6.11 -16.38 12.92
CA LYS A 125 -6.42 -17.82 12.98
C LYS A 125 -6.86 -18.04 14.43
N GLU A 126 -8.02 -18.67 14.62
CA GLU A 126 -8.50 -19.40 15.81
C GLU A 126 -8.25 -18.87 17.23
N GLY A 127 -9.36 -18.72 17.95
CA GLY A 127 -9.45 -19.21 19.33
C GLY A 127 -9.49 -18.12 20.39
N SER A 128 -10.70 -17.89 20.91
CA SER A 128 -11.03 -17.06 22.08
C SER A 128 -10.56 -15.61 22.06
N GLY A 129 -11.50 -14.68 21.93
CA GLY A 129 -11.30 -13.27 22.26
C GLY A 129 -10.85 -12.36 21.11
N GLU A 130 -10.13 -12.87 20.12
CA GLU A 130 -9.58 -12.01 19.07
C GLU A 130 -10.42 -12.02 17.78
N GLY A 131 -11.61 -11.45 17.95
CA GLY A 131 -12.39 -10.75 16.94
C GLY A 131 -12.95 -9.44 17.50
N SER A 132 -12.36 -8.92 18.57
CA SER A 132 -12.87 -7.75 19.25
C SER A 132 -11.90 -6.59 19.07
N ILE A 133 -12.45 -5.39 18.87
CA ILE A 133 -11.72 -4.12 18.95
C ILE A 133 -11.10 -3.91 20.37
N TRP A 134 -11.39 -4.83 21.30
CA TRP A 134 -10.89 -4.89 22.67
C TRP A 134 -10.32 -6.28 23.02
N ASP A 135 -9.20 -6.34 23.74
CA ASP A 135 -8.43 -7.56 24.10
C ASP A 135 -9.15 -8.48 25.11
N ASP A 136 -9.92 -7.89 26.02
CA ASP A 136 -10.73 -8.58 27.02
C ASP A 136 -11.98 -7.76 27.42
N GLU A 137 -12.95 -8.41 28.07
CA GLU A 137 -14.25 -7.80 28.39
C GLU A 137 -14.18 -6.76 29.52
N ASP A 138 -13.22 -6.87 30.43
CA ASP A 138 -13.02 -5.88 31.51
C ASP A 138 -12.48 -4.58 30.92
N THR A 139 -11.52 -4.66 30.00
CA THR A 139 -10.98 -3.51 29.26
C THR A 139 -12.07 -2.80 28.46
N ARG A 140 -12.95 -3.55 27.80
CA ARG A 140 -14.08 -2.97 27.06
C ARG A 140 -15.04 -2.21 27.99
N SER A 141 -15.43 -2.84 29.09
CA SER A 141 -16.39 -2.27 30.04
C SER A 141 -15.86 -0.96 30.66
N PHE A 142 -14.55 -0.86 30.90
CA PHE A 142 -13.92 0.37 31.41
C PHE A 142 -14.06 1.59 30.48
N TYR A 143 -14.04 1.38 29.16
CA TYR A 143 -14.13 2.46 28.17
C TYR A 143 -15.55 2.72 27.65
N GLU A 144 -16.44 1.73 27.73
CA GLU A 144 -17.83 1.86 27.26
C GLU A 144 -18.80 2.24 28.40
N ASP A 145 -18.61 1.72 29.61
CA ASP A 145 -19.44 2.05 30.78
C ASP A 145 -18.82 3.21 31.58
N LEU A 146 -19.04 4.43 31.09
CA LEU A 146 -18.56 5.63 31.75
C LEU A 146 -19.30 5.87 33.09
N PRO A 147 -18.56 6.15 34.18
CA PRO A 147 -19.17 6.39 35.47
C PRO A 147 -19.97 7.70 35.50
N LYS A 148 -21.05 7.75 36.29
CA LYS A 148 -21.86 8.96 36.47
C LYS A 148 -21.08 10.02 37.23
N LEU A 149 -20.44 10.92 36.49
CA LEU A 149 -19.54 11.95 37.04
C LEU A 149 -20.20 12.87 38.09
N LYS A 150 -21.54 12.99 38.08
CA LYS A 150 -22.32 13.76 39.06
C LYS A 150 -22.31 13.15 40.47
N GLU A 151 -22.07 11.85 40.59
CA GLU A 151 -22.10 11.12 41.86
C GLU A 151 -20.68 10.97 42.46
N LEU A 152 -19.64 11.11 41.62
CA LEU A 152 -18.23 10.93 42.02
C LEU A 152 -17.47 12.23 42.31
N VAL A 153 -17.99 13.37 41.84
CA VAL A 153 -17.35 14.68 42.02
C VAL A 153 -18.12 15.47 43.09
N PRO A 154 -17.43 16.07 44.09
CA PRO A 154 -18.08 16.82 45.15
C PRO A 154 -19.06 17.87 44.61
N ALA A 155 -20.28 17.89 45.17
CA ALA A 155 -21.38 18.77 44.75
C ALA A 155 -20.99 20.25 44.63
N VAL A 156 -20.00 20.69 45.41
CA VAL A 156 -19.43 22.05 45.43
C VAL A 156 -18.92 22.50 44.05
N LEU A 157 -18.46 21.57 43.20
CA LEU A 157 -18.01 21.88 41.83
C LEU A 157 -19.18 22.14 40.86
N PHE A 158 -20.38 21.64 41.18
CA PHE A 158 -21.59 21.91 40.41
C PHE A 158 -22.30 23.20 40.85
N GLU A 159 -21.98 23.74 42.05
CA GLU A 159 -22.61 24.95 42.61
C GLU A 159 -22.20 26.26 41.93
N GLY A 160 -21.18 26.26 41.05
CA GLY A 160 -20.82 27.41 40.21
C GLY A 160 -21.57 27.49 38.87
N SER A 161 -22.21 26.40 38.44
CA SER A 161 -22.97 26.33 37.19
C SER A 161 -24.48 26.28 37.48
N GLY A 162 -25.01 27.37 38.04
CA GLY A 162 -26.42 27.77 37.90
C GLY A 162 -27.50 26.73 38.19
N GLY A 163 -27.71 26.42 39.47
CA GLY A 163 -29.03 26.46 40.13
C GLY A 163 -30.05 25.33 39.90
N GLY A 164 -30.39 24.61 40.99
CA GLY A 164 -31.72 23.99 41.15
C GLY A 164 -31.81 22.76 42.06
N LYS A 165 -31.77 22.94 43.39
CA LYS A 165 -32.02 21.91 44.42
C LYS A 165 -33.42 21.25 44.34
N LYS A 166 -33.46 19.92 44.55
CA LYS A 166 -34.33 19.17 45.49
C LYS A 166 -33.94 17.68 45.41
N LYS A 167 -33.76 16.89 46.47
CA LYS A 167 -33.40 17.03 47.90
C LYS A 167 -33.24 15.57 48.37
N GLU A 168 -32.21 15.28 49.19
CA GLU A 168 -31.99 14.03 49.95
C GLU A 168 -33.19 13.73 50.88
N GLU A 169 -33.47 12.50 51.33
CA GLU A 169 -32.75 11.56 52.23
C GLU A 169 -33.72 10.34 52.36
N GLU A 170 -33.42 9.09 52.72
CA GLU A 170 -32.24 8.33 53.15
C GLU A 170 -32.65 6.82 53.15
N GLU A 171 -31.66 5.92 53.14
CA GLU A 171 -31.71 4.49 53.50
C GLU A 171 -32.43 4.22 54.86
N LYS A 172 -32.88 3.04 55.33
CA LYS A 172 -32.66 1.61 55.05
C LYS A 172 -33.65 0.78 55.89
N GLU A 173 -34.06 -0.37 55.37
CA GLU A 173 -34.44 -1.68 55.98
C GLU A 173 -35.32 -2.33 54.90
N GLU A 174 -34.93 -3.39 54.20
CA GLU A 174 -34.36 -4.68 54.61
C GLU A 174 -33.52 -5.29 53.46
#